data_AF-A0A7W0YS87-F1
#
_entry.id   AF-A0A7W0YS87-F1
#
_cell.length_a   1.000
_cell.length_b   1.000
_cell.length_c   1.000
_cell.angle_alpha   90.00
_cell.angle_beta   90.00
_cell.angle_gamma   90.00
#
_symmetry.space_group_name_H-M   'P 1'
#
loop_
_entity.id
_entity.type
_entity.pdbx_description
1 polymer ?
#
loop_
_entity_poly.entity_id
_entity_poly.type
_entity_poly.pdbx_seq_one_letter_code
_entity_poly.pdbx_strand_id
1 'polypeptide(L)'
;MEWVNALQFFTRPLYRVNYAYAKLLALSYFDQYSREPAKFVPRYLALLRNGYDASPDTLLQRFMGTQLTHPDLVSGAVRVIERRVAEFEKQSVNTF
;
A
#
# COMPACT_ATOMS: atom_id res chain seq x y z
N MET A 1 9.94 -6.21 26.55
CA MET A 1 11.02 -5.66 25.68
C MET A 1 10.83 -6.23 24.27
N GLU A 2 9.71 -5.92 23.60
CA GLU A 2 9.38 -6.60 22.33
C GLU A 2 10.17 -6.06 21.13
N TRP A 3 10.58 -4.80 21.18
CA TRP A 3 11.25 -4.14 20.06
C TRP A 3 12.66 -4.71 19.77
N VAL A 4 13.34 -5.25 20.79
CA VAL A 4 14.66 -5.90 20.64
C VAL A 4 14.58 -7.33 20.10
N ASN A 5 13.41 -7.97 20.11
CA ASN A 5 13.25 -9.35 19.63
C ASN A 5 13.26 -9.43 18.09
N ALA A 6 13.13 -8.29 17.42
CA ALA A 6 13.14 -8.21 15.97
C ALA A 6 14.56 -8.38 15.41
N LEU A 7 14.97 -9.61 15.06
CA LEU A 7 16.28 -9.91 14.44
C LEU A 7 16.66 -8.98 13.27
N GLN A 8 15.67 -8.58 12.48
CA GLN A 8 15.87 -7.67 11.34
C GLN A 8 16.38 -6.30 11.74
N PHE A 9 16.13 -5.86 12.97
CA PHE A 9 16.67 -4.60 13.49
C PHE A 9 18.20 -4.59 13.47
N PHE A 10 18.83 -5.75 13.71
CA PHE A 10 20.29 -5.90 13.76
C PHE A 10 20.88 -6.40 12.43
N THR A 11 20.14 -7.23 11.69
CA THR A 11 20.67 -7.92 10.50
C THR A 11 20.29 -7.26 9.18
N ARG A 12 19.20 -6.49 9.13
CA ARG A 12 18.68 -5.87 7.89
C ARG A 12 18.06 -4.50 8.19
N PRO A 13 18.89 -3.46 8.37
CA PRO A 13 18.42 -2.09 8.63
C PRO A 13 17.35 -1.67 7.60
N LEU A 14 16.32 -0.97 8.06
CA LEU A 14 15.21 -0.44 7.24
C LEU A 14 14.33 -1.48 6.51
N TYR A 15 14.62 -2.78 6.60
CA TYR A 15 13.80 -3.82 5.95
C TYR A 15 12.31 -3.74 6.34
N ARG A 16 12.04 -3.44 7.62
CA ARG A 16 10.67 -3.29 8.13
C ARG A 16 9.95 -2.05 7.60
N VAL A 17 10.71 -0.98 7.30
CA VAL A 17 10.17 0.23 6.66
C VAL A 17 9.68 -0.10 5.26
N ASN A 18 10.43 -0.92 4.51
CA ASN A 18 10.00 -1.38 3.18
C ASN A 18 8.67 -2.16 3.26
N TYR A 19 8.46 -2.98 4.29
CA TYR A 19 7.17 -3.67 4.49
C TYR A 19 6.04 -2.70 4.84
N ALA A 20 6.31 -1.66 5.62
CA ALA A 20 5.32 -0.63 5.91
C ALA A 20 4.86 0.05 4.61
N TYR A 21 5.81 0.52 3.79
CA TYR A 21 5.49 1.10 2.48
C TYR A 21 4.81 0.13 1.53
N ALA A 22 5.25 -1.14 1.47
CA ALA A 22 4.61 -2.15 0.64
C ALA A 22 3.14 -2.36 1.02
N LYS A 23 2.81 -2.35 2.32
CA LYS A 23 1.42 -2.44 2.80
C LYS A 23 0.61 -1.20 2.46
N LEU A 24 1.17 -0.01 2.62
CA LEU A 24 0.51 1.24 2.25
C LEU A 24 0.20 1.29 0.75
N LEU A 25 1.19 0.96 -0.09
CA LEU A 25 1.03 0.87 -1.53
C LEU A 25 0.00 -0.19 -1.93
N ALA A 26 0.02 -1.36 -1.31
CA ALA A 26 -0.96 -2.42 -1.58
C ALA A 26 -2.40 -1.96 -1.30
N LEU A 27 -2.65 -1.25 -0.19
CA LEU A 27 -3.96 -0.69 0.12
C LEU A 27 -4.37 0.41 -0.87
N SER A 28 -3.44 1.30 -1.22
CA SER A 28 -3.68 2.33 -2.25
C SER A 28 -4.02 1.71 -3.61
N TYR A 29 -3.28 0.68 -4.03
CA TYR A 29 -3.52 -0.03 -5.28
C TYR A 29 -4.83 -0.79 -5.26
N PHE A 30 -5.16 -1.43 -4.14
CA PHE A 30 -6.44 -2.10 -3.95
C PHE A 30 -7.60 -1.09 -4.13
N ASP A 31 -7.50 0.10 -3.53
CA ASP A 31 -8.51 1.14 -3.68
C ASP A 31 -8.61 1.69 -5.11
N GLN A 32 -7.47 1.95 -5.77
CA GLN A 32 -7.44 2.39 -7.17
C GLN A 32 -8.04 1.34 -8.11
N TYR A 33 -7.68 0.07 -7.94
CA TYR A 33 -8.21 -1.05 -8.71
C TYR A 33 -9.72 -1.21 -8.50
N SER A 34 -10.18 -1.07 -7.26
CA SER A 34 -11.61 -1.20 -6.93
C SER A 34 -12.47 -0.09 -7.55
N ARG A 35 -11.91 1.11 -7.73
CA ARG A 35 -12.60 2.26 -8.33
C ARG A 35 -12.54 2.26 -9.86
N GLU A 36 -11.35 2.05 -10.44
CA GLU A 36 -11.11 2.23 -11.88
C GLU A 36 -10.20 1.13 -12.45
N PRO A 37 -10.66 -0.14 -12.50
CA PRO A 37 -9.81 -1.27 -12.86
C PRO A 37 -9.24 -1.15 -14.28
N ALA A 38 -10.02 -0.64 -15.22
CA ALA A 38 -9.60 -0.46 -16.62
C ALA A 38 -8.41 0.51 -16.78
N LYS A 39 -8.27 1.50 -15.88
CA LYS A 39 -7.12 2.41 -15.86
C LYS A 39 -5.96 1.88 -15.03
N PHE A 40 -6.26 1.18 -13.92
CA PHE A 40 -5.25 0.65 -13.01
C PHE A 40 -4.40 -0.46 -13.64
N VAL A 41 -5.04 -1.47 -14.23
CA VAL A 41 -4.36 -2.67 -14.74
C VAL A 41 -3.24 -2.36 -15.73
N PRO A 42 -3.44 -1.57 -16.81
CA PRO A 42 -2.36 -1.30 -17.76
C PRO A 42 -1.19 -0.53 -17.12
N ARG A 43 -1.47 0.39 -16.19
CA ARG A 43 -0.44 1.16 -15.46
C ARG A 43 0.40 0.27 -14.55
N TYR A 44 -0.25 -0.59 -13.78
CA TYR A 44 0.43 -1.52 -12.89
C TYR A 44 1.29 -2.53 -13.67
N LEU A 45 0.77 -3.07 -14.78
CA LEU A 45 1.55 -3.95 -15.65
C LEU A 45 2.73 -3.22 -16.31
N ALA A 46 2.58 -1.95 -16.67
CA ALA A 46 3.68 -1.15 -17.20
C ALA A 46 4.80 -0.95 -16.16
N LEU A 47 4.44 -0.65 -14.91
CA LEU A 47 5.39 -0.58 -13.79
C LEU A 47 6.16 -1.90 -13.62
N LEU A 48 5.45 -3.03 -13.60
CA LEU A 48 6.09 -4.34 -13.41
C LEU A 48 7.01 -4.74 -14.56
N ARG A 49 6.64 -4.40 -15.81
CA ARG A 49 7.45 -4.68 -17.01
C ARG A 49 8.71 -3.82 -17.09
N ASN A 50 8.68 -2.61 -16.53
CA ASN A 50 9.80 -1.67 -16.58
C ASN A 50 11.04 -2.18 -15.82
N GLY A 51 10.84 -2.93 -14.73
CA GLY A 51 11.93 -3.27 -13.82
C GLY A 51 12.46 -2.06 -13.04
N TYR A 52 13.70 -2.15 -12.58
CA TYR A 52 14.29 -1.21 -11.62
C TYR A 52 15.36 -0.30 -12.26
N ASP A 53 14.95 0.54 -13.21
CA ASP A 53 15.85 1.48 -13.90
C ASP A 53 15.93 2.88 -13.26
N ALA A 54 15.09 3.17 -12.27
CA ALA A 54 15.04 4.44 -11.54
C ALA A 54 14.64 4.25 -10.07
N SER A 55 14.69 5.35 -9.29
CA SER A 55 14.28 5.31 -7.89
C SER A 55 12.80 4.91 -7.72
N PRO A 56 12.42 4.28 -6.59
CA PRO A 56 11.03 3.90 -6.33
C PRO A 56 10.05 5.07 -6.51
N ASP A 57 10.32 6.25 -5.93
CA ASP A 57 9.46 7.42 -6.09
C ASP A 57 9.28 7.83 -7.56
N THR A 58 10.34 7.79 -8.36
CA THR A 58 10.27 8.12 -9.78
C THR A 58 9.37 7.15 -10.53
N LEU A 59 9.53 5.85 -10.28
CA LEU A 59 8.75 4.80 -10.93
C LEU A 59 7.27 4.84 -10.50
N LEU A 60 7.02 5.00 -9.21
CA LEU A 60 5.68 5.08 -8.65
C LEU A 60 4.93 6.32 -9.14
N GLN A 61 5.61 7.47 -9.22
CA GLN A 61 5.02 8.68 -9.79
C GLN A 61 4.75 8.51 -11.29
N ARG A 62 5.72 7.97 -12.05
CA ARG A 62 5.61 7.78 -13.50
C ARG A 62 4.44 6.88 -13.89
N PHE A 63 4.29 5.74 -13.23
CA PHE A 63 3.31 4.72 -13.64
C PHE A 63 2.01 4.79 -12.84
N MET A 64 2.09 5.06 -11.54
CA MET A 64 0.96 4.96 -10.61
C MET A 64 0.49 6.32 -10.07
N GLY A 65 1.14 7.42 -10.45
CA GLY A 65 0.83 8.76 -9.92
C GLY A 65 0.96 8.85 -8.40
N THR A 66 1.83 8.03 -7.80
CA THR A 66 1.99 7.90 -6.36
C THR A 66 3.37 8.40 -5.93
N GLN A 67 3.41 9.23 -4.89
CA GLN A 67 4.63 9.68 -4.22
C GLN A 67 4.68 9.10 -2.80
N LEU A 68 5.81 8.54 -2.40
CA LEU A 68 5.97 7.91 -1.08
C LEU A 68 5.93 8.93 0.06
N THR A 69 6.36 10.16 -0.21
CA THR A 69 6.39 11.26 0.75
C THR A 69 5.05 11.99 0.88
N HIS A 70 4.07 11.67 0.01
CA HIS A 70 2.79 12.36 0.05
C HIS A 70 1.94 11.88 1.24
N PRO A 71 1.43 12.77 2.09
CA PRO A 71 0.69 12.39 3.30
C PRO A 71 -0.58 11.57 2.99
N ASP A 72 -1.16 11.75 1.79
CA ASP A 72 -2.32 10.97 1.36
C ASP A 72 -2.07 9.48 1.19
N LEU A 73 -0.82 9.04 1.06
CA LEU A 73 -0.52 7.61 1.02
C LEU A 73 -0.97 6.91 2.30
N VAL A 74 -0.70 7.54 3.46
CA VAL A 74 -1.10 7.01 4.76
C VAL A 74 -2.60 7.22 4.99
N SER A 75 -3.09 8.45 4.79
CA SER A 75 -4.50 8.77 5.05
C SER A 75 -5.43 7.94 4.15
N GLY A 76 -5.05 7.70 2.89
CA GLY A 76 -5.78 6.85 1.96
C GLY A 76 -5.81 5.39 2.38
N ALA A 77 -4.67 4.83 2.82
CA ALA A 77 -4.62 3.46 3.32
C ALA A 77 -5.50 3.27 4.56
N VAL A 78 -5.50 4.22 5.50
CA VAL A 78 -6.36 4.19 6.68
C VAL A 78 -7.84 4.21 6.28
N ARG A 79 -8.25 5.07 5.33
CA ARG A 79 -9.64 5.09 4.82
C ARG A 79 -10.11 3.76 4.25
N VAL A 80 -9.22 3.01 3.60
CA VAL A 80 -9.54 1.65 3.09
C VAL A 80 -9.83 0.71 4.26
N ILE A 81 -9.03 0.76 5.31
CA ILE A 81 -9.21 -0.06 6.52
C ILE A 81 -10.53 0.32 7.21
N GLU A 82 -10.76 1.61 7.44
CA GLU A 82 -11.99 2.12 8.08
C GLU A 82 -13.25 1.65 7.34
N ARG A 83 -13.25 1.73 6.00
CA ARG A 83 -14.37 1.24 5.19
C ARG A 83 -14.62 -0.26 5.39
N ARG A 84 -13.56 -1.08 5.42
CA ARG A 84 -13.68 -2.53 5.63
C ARG A 84 -14.15 -2.89 7.03
N VAL A 85 -13.69 -2.15 8.04
CA VAL A 85 -14.15 -2.32 9.44
C VAL A 85 -15.63 -1.97 9.53
N ALA A 86 -16.06 -0.84 8.95
CA ALA A 86 -17.47 -0.44 8.95
C ALA A 86 -18.38 -1.42 8.18
N GLU A 87 -17.90 -2.00 7.07
CA GLU A 87 -18.60 -3.06 6.35
C GLU A 87 -18.78 -4.31 7.22
N PHE A 88 -17.74 -4.72 7.94
CA PHE A 88 -17.77 -5.86 8.84
C PHE A 88 -18.74 -5.65 10.02
N GLU A 89 -18.71 -4.47 10.65
CA GLU A 89 -19.61 -4.13 11.76
C GLU A 89 -21.10 -4.15 11.35
N LYS A 90 -21.42 -3.73 10.12
CA LYS A 90 -22.79 -3.82 9.60
C LYS A 90 -23.26 -5.25 9.41
N GLN A 91 -22.36 -6.15 9.00
CA GLN A 91 -22.68 -7.56 8.81
C GLN A 91 -22.88 -8.27 10.15
N SER A 92 -22.07 -7.97 11.15
CA SER A 92 -22.19 -8.58 12.49
C SER A 92 -23.48 -8.18 13.22
N VAL A 93 -23.99 -6.96 13.00
CA VAL A 93 -25.27 -6.51 13.55
C VAL A 93 -26.48 -7.20 12.89
N ASN A 94 -26.38 -7.59 11.62
CA ASN A 94 -27.47 -8.26 10.88
C ASN A 94 -27.53 -9.79 11.08
N THR A 95 -26.66 -10.38 11.90
CA THR A 95 -26.60 -11.84 12.12
C THR A 95 -27.25 -12.28 13.45
N PHE A 96 -28.15 -11.47 14.01
CA PHE A 96 -28.95 -11.80 15.18
C PHE A 96 -30.43 -11.57 14.93
#